data_AF-A0A4U0NY80-F1
#
_entry.id   AF-A0A4U0NY80-F1
#
_cell.length_a   1.000
_cell.length_b   1.000
_cell.length_c   1.000
_cell.angle_alpha   90.00
_cell.angle_beta   90.00
_cell.angle_gamma   90.00
#
_symmetry.space_group_name_H-M   'P 1'
#
loop_
_entity.id
_entity.type
_entity.pdbx_description
1 polymer ?
#
loop_
_entity_poly.entity_id
_entity_poly.type
_entity_poly.pdbx_seq_one_letter_code
_entity_poly.pdbx_strand_id
1 'polypeptide(L)'
;MKRILNFTNLWKAVLAFMAVFQLSCNEDFPNILKEEYNNKEMGSSLNKVLVVVVDGIRGDAMTDIDPENMRKIARNSFYTNASLGDFRGNVAFTKETGLANIFTGVNSAKHQVTTDLSTIDTEGFPTLFDRLKSGYEGFNAIGYTTSNDVSQYLYADMDEKEVLSTDDEVIAKTKQAISGDTEMIVAHLSDIEQVGNDNSFESDDVAYQQAIRKFDVQMADLISTLEKRPNYKSENWLVVITSSIGGPIAEVDPDDQTVFADNLRNTFTYFYSPRFTRKYQARPSTSTAPFVGSGLHLTYGSSGINATSAQLDDVSKMNFGSSESFTINFFFKQNTLNTDHNYPPILIKRNNTDDGVGWQFIMAGGNVQFGASGINKISSAPVKDGKWHAITLSANRATNTAKIYTDGVLSAQTTAGTTNITNTIPMVWGKKTGNGSNTGDFIVCNLQIYNVAMNDAEVASMAGLGLVKPDNSPLYANLLGYWPAYQDNGTRVVTDVTGKAGNLKIVNELKWASFDEFVPFFKPDVNEGTFRLVPNQVDIPFFIYQWYGVLPNVAWSLDGQAWTPPYAILEY
;
A
#
# COMPACT_ATOMS: atom_id res chain seq x y z
N MET A 1 79.85 6.86 29.96
CA MET A 1 78.59 6.86 30.74
C MET A 1 77.69 5.76 30.18
N LYS A 2 77.60 4.60 30.85
CA LYS A 2 76.74 3.47 30.45
C LYS A 2 75.60 3.36 31.46
N ARG A 3 74.35 3.60 31.05
CA ARG A 3 73.15 3.29 31.84
C ARG A 3 72.62 1.93 31.38
N ILE A 4 72.76 0.93 32.22
CA ILE A 4 72.16 -0.40 32.05
C ILE A 4 70.79 -0.34 32.74
N LEU A 5 69.72 -0.57 31.97
CA LEU A 5 68.33 -0.60 32.45
C LEU A 5 68.06 -1.88 33.26
N ASN A 6 67.47 -1.72 34.44
CA ASN A 6 66.99 -2.80 35.31
C ASN A 6 65.76 -3.49 34.71
N PHE A 7 65.98 -4.62 34.03
CA PHE A 7 64.96 -5.49 33.43
C PHE A 7 64.01 -6.16 34.44
N THR A 8 64.28 -6.08 35.74
CA THR A 8 63.51 -6.73 36.80
C THR A 8 62.23 -6.00 37.21
N ASN A 9 62.13 -4.69 36.93
CA ASN A 9 60.94 -3.90 37.27
C ASN A 9 59.89 -3.87 36.14
N LEU A 10 60.29 -4.12 34.89
CA LEU A 10 59.37 -4.21 33.75
C LEU A 10 58.54 -5.51 33.78
N TRP A 11 59.15 -6.61 34.25
CA TRP A 11 58.44 -7.89 34.41
C TRP A 11 57.41 -7.88 35.53
N LYS A 12 57.66 -7.13 36.62
CA LYS A 12 56.69 -6.97 37.71
C LYS A 12 55.49 -6.12 37.30
N ALA A 13 55.68 -5.13 36.43
CA ALA A 13 54.58 -4.34 35.87
C ALA A 13 53.73 -5.13 34.86
N VAL A 14 54.37 -5.99 34.04
CA VAL A 14 53.66 -6.85 33.07
C VAL A 14 52.91 -7.99 33.75
N LEU A 15 53.45 -8.58 34.82
CA LEU A 15 52.74 -9.58 35.64
C LEU A 15 51.59 -8.96 36.46
N ALA A 16 51.76 -7.72 36.95
CA ALA A 16 50.67 -7.00 37.62
C ALA A 16 49.55 -6.58 36.64
N PHE A 17 49.87 -6.28 35.38
CA PHE A 17 48.86 -6.02 34.34
C PHE A 17 48.16 -7.30 33.84
N MET A 18 48.86 -8.45 33.81
CA MET A 18 48.25 -9.75 33.46
C MET A 18 47.37 -10.32 34.59
N ALA A 19 47.66 -10.03 35.85
CA ALA A 19 46.82 -10.44 36.99
C ALA A 19 45.50 -9.66 37.09
N VAL A 20 45.42 -8.44 36.53
CA VAL A 20 44.19 -7.62 36.51
C VAL A 20 43.23 -8.03 35.39
N PHE A 21 43.66 -8.86 34.42
CA PHE A 21 42.78 -9.47 33.41
C PHE A 21 42.20 -10.84 33.83
N GLN A 22 42.53 -11.34 35.03
CA GLN A 22 42.03 -12.63 35.55
C GLN A 22 40.97 -12.47 36.67
N LEU A 23 40.51 -11.23 36.91
CA LEU A 23 39.34 -10.91 37.74
C LEU A 23 38.30 -10.11 36.96
N SER A 24 38.11 -10.47 35.69
CA SER A 24 36.81 -10.28 35.06
C SER A 24 35.88 -11.28 35.72
N CYS A 25 35.00 -10.79 36.61
CA CYS A 25 33.81 -11.53 36.98
C CYS A 25 33.06 -11.85 35.70
N ASN A 26 33.19 -13.08 35.23
CA ASN A 26 32.21 -13.71 34.36
C ASN A 26 31.05 -14.20 35.24
N GLU A 27 30.49 -13.29 36.05
CA GLU A 27 29.12 -13.47 36.47
C GLU A 27 28.32 -13.11 35.24
N ASP A 28 27.69 -14.13 34.64
CA ASP A 28 26.58 -13.91 33.73
C ASP A 28 25.70 -12.84 34.35
N PHE A 29 25.49 -11.72 33.65
CA PHE A 29 24.46 -10.77 34.03
C PHE A 29 23.22 -11.61 34.37
N PRO A 30 22.72 -11.58 35.61
CA PRO A 30 21.47 -12.24 35.92
C PRO A 30 20.47 -11.64 34.94
N ASN A 31 19.98 -12.46 34.03
CA ASN A 31 18.96 -12.02 33.12
C ASN A 31 17.72 -11.87 33.98
N ILE A 32 17.53 -10.69 34.56
CA ILE A 32 16.46 -10.37 35.52
C ILE A 32 15.08 -10.57 34.87
N LEU A 33 15.03 -10.65 33.53
CA LEU A 33 13.85 -11.02 32.75
C LEU A 33 13.47 -12.51 32.89
N LYS A 34 14.38 -13.39 33.34
CA LYS A 34 14.09 -14.80 33.65
C LYS A 34 13.61 -15.02 35.09
N GLU A 35 13.81 -14.08 36.01
CA GLU A 35 13.36 -14.23 37.40
C GLU A 35 11.98 -13.62 37.64
N GLU A 36 11.60 -12.57 36.91
CA GLU A 36 10.28 -11.92 37.07
C GLU A 36 9.16 -12.52 36.21
N TYR A 37 9.49 -13.28 35.17
CA TYR A 37 8.53 -14.14 34.51
C TYR A 37 8.69 -15.54 35.08
N ASN A 38 7.65 -16.03 35.77
CA ASN A 38 7.51 -17.43 36.14
C ASN A 38 8.11 -18.33 35.06
N ASN A 39 9.30 -18.88 35.34
CA ASN A 39 9.89 -19.97 34.58
C ASN A 39 8.97 -21.18 34.74
N LYS A 40 7.89 -21.21 33.96
CA LYS A 40 7.37 -22.47 33.45
C LYS A 40 8.13 -22.74 32.15
N GLU A 41 8.62 -23.96 32.02
CA GLU A 41 9.33 -24.44 30.84
C GLU A 41 8.61 -24.02 29.54
N MET A 42 9.39 -23.62 28.53
CA MET A 42 8.89 -23.56 27.13
C MET A 42 8.32 -24.94 26.81
N GLY A 43 7.00 -25.02 26.61
CA GLY A 43 6.27 -26.29 26.50
C GLY A 43 5.25 -26.57 27.60
N SER A 44 4.91 -25.60 28.47
CA SER A 44 3.77 -25.81 29.39
C SER A 44 2.44 -25.79 28.61
N SER A 45 1.60 -26.80 28.81
CA SER A 45 0.24 -27.02 28.28
C SER A 45 -0.81 -25.92 28.57
N LEU A 46 -0.35 -24.69 28.84
CA LEU A 46 -1.18 -23.53 29.16
C LEU A 46 -1.53 -22.71 27.91
N ASN A 47 -0.65 -22.59 26.92
CA ASN A 47 -0.93 -21.78 25.74
C ASN A 47 -1.91 -22.52 24.84
N LYS A 48 -3.07 -21.90 24.61
CA LYS A 48 -4.12 -22.47 23.76
C LYS A 48 -4.60 -21.42 22.77
N VAL A 49 -4.94 -21.85 21.56
CA VAL A 49 -5.38 -20.97 20.48
C VAL A 49 -6.68 -21.51 19.87
N LEU A 50 -7.68 -20.64 19.77
CA LEU A 50 -8.84 -20.85 18.92
C LEU A 50 -8.73 -19.93 17.71
N VAL A 51 -8.80 -20.47 16.51
CA VAL A 51 -8.89 -19.69 15.27
C VAL A 51 -10.27 -19.88 14.66
N VAL A 52 -10.99 -18.80 14.47
CA VAL A 52 -12.25 -18.76 13.73
C VAL A 52 -12.03 -17.98 12.45
N VAL A 53 -12.10 -18.68 11.32
CA VAL A 53 -12.07 -18.08 9.99
C VAL A 53 -13.48 -18.11 9.42
N VAL A 54 -13.94 -16.99 8.90
CA VAL A 54 -15.26 -16.87 8.27
C VAL A 54 -15.16 -16.32 6.85
N ASP A 55 -15.77 -17.01 5.89
CA ASP A 55 -15.83 -16.53 4.51
C ASP A 55 -16.88 -15.42 4.37
N GLY A 56 -16.56 -14.37 3.62
CA GLY A 56 -17.56 -13.44 3.10
C GLY A 56 -17.94 -12.27 4.01
N ILE A 57 -17.27 -12.04 5.15
CA ILE A 57 -17.51 -10.84 5.97
C ILE A 57 -16.53 -9.72 5.60
N ARG A 58 -17.08 -8.64 5.04
CA ARG A 58 -16.37 -7.35 4.92
C ARG A 58 -16.14 -6.71 6.27
N GLY A 59 -14.94 -6.18 6.49
CA GLY A 59 -14.63 -5.41 7.70
C GLY A 59 -15.46 -4.12 7.83
N ASP A 60 -15.77 -3.47 6.71
CA ASP A 60 -16.65 -2.31 6.68
C ASP A 60 -18.07 -2.67 7.12
N ALA A 61 -18.61 -3.82 6.69
CA ALA A 61 -19.89 -4.32 7.16
C ALA A 61 -19.90 -4.64 8.67
N MET A 62 -18.80 -5.18 9.21
CA MET A 62 -18.64 -5.37 10.66
C MET A 62 -18.68 -4.03 11.41
N THR A 63 -18.19 -2.94 10.80
CA THR A 63 -18.24 -1.58 11.36
C THR A 63 -19.65 -0.99 11.31
N ASP A 64 -20.32 -1.10 10.16
CA ASP A 64 -21.64 -0.51 9.93
C ASP A 64 -22.74 -1.21 10.74
N ILE A 65 -22.71 -2.54 10.80
CA ILE A 65 -23.69 -3.35 11.53
C ILE A 65 -23.46 -3.26 13.05
N ASP A 66 -22.21 -3.04 13.46
CA ASP A 66 -21.75 -2.92 14.85
C ASP A 66 -22.32 -4.01 15.79
N PRO A 67 -22.06 -5.31 15.53
CA PRO A 67 -22.63 -6.40 16.31
C PRO A 67 -22.28 -6.31 17.80
N GLU A 68 -23.26 -6.57 18.66
CA GLU A 68 -23.14 -6.30 20.10
C GLU A 68 -22.04 -7.14 20.76
N ASN A 69 -21.94 -8.43 20.44
CA ASN A 69 -21.00 -9.32 21.10
C ASN A 69 -19.58 -9.13 20.56
N MET A 70 -19.40 -8.88 19.27
CA MET A 70 -18.11 -8.49 18.70
C MET A 70 -17.56 -7.21 19.34
N ARG A 71 -18.43 -6.24 19.66
CA ARG A 71 -18.03 -5.05 20.44
C ARG A 71 -17.66 -5.37 21.89
N LYS A 72 -18.25 -6.39 22.51
CA LYS A 72 -17.80 -6.88 23.84
C LYS A 72 -16.44 -7.56 23.74
N ILE A 73 -16.26 -8.45 22.75
CA ILE A 73 -14.98 -9.12 22.46
C ILE A 73 -13.87 -8.10 22.21
N ALA A 74 -14.17 -7.02 21.47
CA ALA A 74 -13.23 -5.92 21.21
C ALA A 74 -12.61 -5.31 22.48
N ARG A 75 -13.27 -5.38 23.65
CA ARG A 75 -12.77 -4.81 24.91
C ARG A 75 -11.50 -5.47 25.42
N ASN A 76 -11.26 -6.71 25.01
CA ASN A 76 -10.09 -7.50 25.35
C ASN A 76 -9.39 -7.99 24.07
N SER A 77 -9.36 -7.14 23.04
CA SER A 77 -8.76 -7.47 21.75
C SER A 77 -7.78 -6.41 21.28
N PHE A 78 -6.73 -6.85 20.61
CA PHE A 78 -6.10 -6.09 19.54
C PHE A 78 -6.88 -6.36 18.26
N TYR A 79 -7.50 -5.35 17.66
CA TYR A 79 -8.39 -5.60 16.53
C TYR A 79 -8.42 -4.45 15.53
N THR A 80 -8.84 -4.79 14.31
CA THR A 80 -9.24 -3.84 13.28
C THR A 80 -10.36 -4.40 12.43
N ASN A 81 -11.19 -3.49 11.91
CA ASN A 81 -12.15 -3.77 10.85
C ASN A 81 -11.64 -3.29 9.49
N ALA A 82 -10.41 -2.78 9.42
CA ALA A 82 -9.75 -2.37 8.19
C ALA A 82 -8.58 -3.31 7.88
N SER A 83 -8.71 -4.59 8.22
CA SER A 83 -7.71 -5.61 7.92
C SER A 83 -7.67 -5.83 6.41
N LEU A 84 -6.51 -6.22 5.89
CA LEU A 84 -6.35 -6.52 4.48
C LEU A 84 -6.08 -8.00 4.25
N GLY A 85 -6.82 -8.57 3.31
CA GLY A 85 -6.55 -9.92 2.83
C GLY A 85 -5.14 -10.04 2.26
N ASP A 86 -4.74 -9.07 1.45
CA ASP A 86 -3.38 -8.88 0.96
C ASP A 86 -3.21 -7.43 0.47
N PHE A 87 -2.08 -6.82 0.78
CA PHE A 87 -1.78 -5.42 0.46
C PHE A 87 -1.45 -5.16 -1.03
N ARG A 88 -1.30 -6.19 -1.85
CA ARG A 88 -0.92 -6.07 -3.27
C ARG A 88 -2.16 -5.87 -4.15
N GLY A 89 -2.50 -4.62 -4.45
CA GLY A 89 -3.66 -4.27 -5.28
C GLY A 89 -3.57 -4.68 -6.76
N ASN A 90 -2.39 -5.09 -7.24
CA ASN A 90 -2.15 -5.49 -8.63
C ASN A 90 -2.34 -7.00 -8.89
N VAL A 91 -2.71 -7.77 -7.86
CA VAL A 91 -3.01 -9.21 -7.97
C VAL A 91 -4.51 -9.39 -7.78
N ALA A 92 -5.14 -10.35 -8.44
CA ALA A 92 -6.52 -10.71 -8.12
C ALA A 92 -6.60 -11.34 -6.72
N PHE A 93 -7.62 -11.00 -5.94
CA PHE A 93 -7.85 -11.59 -4.63
C PHE A 93 -9.06 -12.52 -4.67
N THR A 94 -8.92 -13.67 -4.02
CA THR A 94 -9.95 -14.72 -3.95
C THR A 94 -9.99 -15.26 -2.53
N LYS A 95 -11.08 -15.96 -2.19
CA LYS A 95 -11.21 -16.64 -0.91
C LYS A 95 -10.07 -17.64 -0.69
N GLU A 96 -9.74 -18.43 -1.71
CA GLU A 96 -8.70 -19.46 -1.61
C GLU A 96 -7.33 -18.84 -1.35
N THR A 97 -7.04 -17.68 -1.96
CA THR A 97 -5.83 -16.90 -1.66
C THR A 97 -5.83 -16.44 -0.21
N GLY A 98 -6.94 -15.88 0.28
CA GLY A 98 -7.02 -15.39 1.65
C GLY A 98 -6.90 -16.49 2.70
N LEU A 99 -7.53 -17.64 2.46
CA LEU A 99 -7.35 -18.83 3.28
C LEU A 99 -5.88 -19.28 3.28
N ALA A 100 -5.23 -19.38 2.12
CA ALA A 100 -3.82 -19.74 2.04
C ALA A 100 -2.91 -18.74 2.78
N ASN A 101 -3.18 -17.43 2.70
CA ASN A 101 -2.47 -16.40 3.45
C ASN A 101 -2.54 -16.65 4.97
N ILE A 102 -3.75 -16.90 5.49
CA ILE A 102 -4.01 -17.15 6.92
C ILE A 102 -3.25 -18.38 7.42
N PHE A 103 -3.15 -19.44 6.61
CA PHE A 103 -2.56 -20.70 7.07
C PHE A 103 -1.08 -20.87 6.75
N THR A 104 -0.49 -20.05 5.87
CA THR A 104 0.94 -20.16 5.49
C THR A 104 1.79 -18.97 5.96
N GLY A 105 1.18 -17.80 6.15
CA GLY A 105 1.86 -16.56 6.54
C GLY A 105 2.66 -15.92 5.40
N VAL A 106 2.41 -16.34 4.17
CA VAL A 106 2.98 -15.78 2.93
C VAL A 106 1.86 -15.44 1.97
N ASN A 107 2.16 -14.64 0.95
CA ASN A 107 1.20 -14.23 -0.07
C ASN A 107 1.23 -15.13 -1.32
N SER A 108 0.32 -14.88 -2.28
CA SER A 108 0.17 -15.73 -3.48
C SER A 108 1.36 -15.75 -4.43
N ALA A 109 2.32 -14.82 -4.32
CA ALA A 109 3.57 -14.96 -5.08
C ALA A 109 4.45 -16.11 -4.55
N LYS A 110 4.19 -16.58 -3.33
CA LYS A 110 4.92 -17.66 -2.66
C LYS A 110 4.10 -18.94 -2.58
N HIS A 111 2.91 -18.90 -1.96
CA HIS A 111 2.08 -20.11 -1.81
C HIS A 111 1.39 -20.56 -3.11
N GLN A 112 1.49 -19.80 -4.21
CA GLN A 112 0.96 -20.09 -5.57
C GLN A 112 -0.56 -20.21 -5.73
N VAL A 113 -1.34 -20.38 -4.65
CA VAL A 113 -2.81 -20.35 -4.70
C VAL A 113 -3.36 -19.08 -5.32
N THR A 114 -4.28 -19.27 -6.27
CA THR A 114 -5.17 -18.24 -6.80
C THR A 114 -6.61 -18.67 -6.54
N THR A 115 -7.29 -19.36 -7.45
CA THR A 115 -8.69 -19.84 -7.27
C THR A 115 -8.80 -21.29 -6.82
N ASP A 116 -7.68 -22.01 -6.67
CA ASP A 116 -7.65 -23.45 -6.41
C ASP A 116 -6.63 -23.78 -5.32
N LEU A 117 -7.12 -24.26 -4.17
CA LEU A 117 -6.30 -24.63 -3.02
C LEU A 117 -5.35 -25.80 -3.30
N SER A 118 -5.63 -26.64 -4.30
CA SER A 118 -4.76 -27.77 -4.65
C SER A 118 -3.39 -27.35 -5.19
N THR A 119 -3.26 -26.09 -5.62
CA THR A 119 -2.02 -25.51 -6.15
C THR A 119 -1.06 -25.01 -5.06
N ILE A 120 -1.44 -25.14 -3.79
CA ILE A 120 -0.65 -24.63 -2.66
C ILE A 120 0.75 -25.27 -2.59
N ASP A 121 1.78 -24.42 -2.53
CA ASP A 121 3.17 -24.86 -2.35
C ASP A 121 3.50 -25.03 -0.86
N THR A 122 3.05 -26.13 -0.26
CA THR A 122 3.38 -26.48 1.14
C THR A 122 4.78 -27.05 1.32
N GLU A 123 5.48 -27.42 0.24
CA GLU A 123 6.87 -27.85 0.30
C GLU A 123 7.80 -26.65 0.54
N GLY A 124 7.61 -25.57 -0.23
CA GLY A 124 8.33 -24.32 -0.05
C GLY A 124 7.82 -23.49 1.14
N PHE A 125 6.50 -23.49 1.36
CA PHE A 125 5.85 -22.69 2.40
C PHE A 125 4.85 -23.52 3.20
N PRO A 126 5.35 -24.32 4.17
CA PRO A 126 4.50 -25.17 5.00
C PRO A 126 3.41 -24.38 5.74
N THR A 127 2.33 -25.09 6.06
CA THR A 127 1.26 -24.54 6.89
C THR A 127 1.78 -24.19 8.28
N LEU A 128 1.03 -23.35 9.02
CA LEU A 128 1.41 -23.01 10.38
C LEU A 128 1.42 -24.22 11.32
N PHE A 129 0.63 -25.26 11.00
CA PHE A 129 0.54 -26.46 11.82
C PHE A 129 1.83 -27.27 11.74
N ASP A 130 2.39 -27.48 10.55
CA ASP A 130 3.68 -28.14 10.37
C ASP A 130 4.81 -27.42 11.12
N ARG A 131 4.84 -26.09 11.03
CA ARG A 131 5.82 -25.27 11.75
C ARG A 131 5.65 -25.31 13.26
N LEU A 132 4.41 -25.30 13.76
CA LEU A 132 4.13 -25.43 15.19
C LEU A 132 4.48 -26.83 15.71
N LYS A 133 4.18 -27.89 14.97
CA LYS A 133 4.58 -29.27 15.32
C LYS A 133 6.10 -29.41 15.43
N SER A 134 6.83 -28.72 14.56
CA SER A 134 8.30 -28.71 14.58
C SER A 134 8.88 -27.84 15.70
N GLY A 135 8.16 -26.80 16.15
CA GLY A 135 8.65 -25.78 17.07
C GLY A 135 8.10 -25.85 18.50
N TYR A 136 7.04 -26.61 18.74
CA TYR A 136 6.35 -26.71 20.02
C TYR A 136 6.09 -28.19 20.37
N GLU A 137 6.75 -28.67 21.43
CA GLU A 137 6.64 -30.07 21.86
C GLU A 137 5.21 -30.41 22.28
N GLY A 138 4.69 -31.53 21.78
CA GLY A 138 3.34 -32.00 22.10
C GLY A 138 2.21 -31.18 21.48
N PHE A 139 2.49 -30.34 20.47
CA PHE A 139 1.46 -29.57 19.77
C PHE A 139 0.44 -30.48 19.08
N ASN A 140 -0.85 -30.34 19.42
CA ASN A 140 -1.95 -30.95 18.67
C ASN A 140 -2.93 -29.90 18.16
N ALA A 141 -3.38 -30.08 16.93
CA ALA A 141 -4.39 -29.23 16.30
C ALA A 141 -5.60 -30.05 15.83
N ILE A 142 -6.79 -29.49 16.06
CA ILE A 142 -8.05 -30.04 15.55
C ILE A 142 -8.78 -28.99 14.71
N GLY A 143 -9.27 -29.41 13.53
CA GLY A 143 -9.96 -28.52 12.58
C GLY A 143 -11.36 -28.99 12.20
N TYR A 144 -12.30 -28.04 12.15
CA TYR A 144 -13.67 -28.26 11.68
C TYR A 144 -13.98 -27.30 10.53
N THR A 145 -14.58 -27.81 9.46
CA THR A 145 -14.94 -27.01 8.29
C THR A 145 -16.11 -27.62 7.54
N THR A 146 -16.79 -26.83 6.73
CA THR A 146 -17.75 -27.27 5.71
C THR A 146 -17.10 -27.62 4.37
N SER A 147 -15.82 -27.27 4.17
CA SER A 147 -15.13 -27.40 2.87
C SER A 147 -14.18 -28.59 2.81
N ASN A 148 -14.38 -29.45 1.81
CA ASN A 148 -13.46 -30.56 1.52
C ASN A 148 -12.05 -30.07 1.15
N ASP A 149 -11.96 -29.00 0.34
CA ASP A 149 -10.67 -28.48 -0.12
C ASP A 149 -9.87 -27.88 1.04
N VAL A 150 -10.53 -27.17 1.96
CA VAL A 150 -9.87 -26.67 3.19
C VAL A 150 -9.33 -27.82 4.02
N SER A 151 -10.15 -28.85 4.26
CA SER A 151 -9.74 -30.03 5.01
C SER A 151 -8.57 -30.78 4.36
N GLN A 152 -8.60 -30.90 3.03
CA GLN A 152 -7.59 -31.63 2.27
C GLN A 152 -6.25 -30.89 2.22
N TYR A 153 -6.26 -29.59 1.89
CA TYR A 153 -5.04 -28.86 1.53
C TYR A 153 -4.50 -27.95 2.64
N LEU A 154 -5.37 -27.36 3.46
CA LEU A 154 -4.96 -26.42 4.51
C LEU A 154 -4.87 -27.09 5.88
N TYR A 155 -5.70 -28.09 6.14
CA TYR A 155 -5.67 -28.89 7.37
C TYR A 155 -4.90 -30.20 7.18
N ALA A 156 -4.07 -30.31 6.12
CA ALA A 156 -3.27 -31.49 5.82
C ALA A 156 -2.47 -31.98 7.03
N ASP A 157 -1.87 -31.03 7.76
CA ASP A 157 -0.93 -31.29 8.86
C ASP A 157 -1.59 -31.28 10.25
N MET A 158 -2.92 -31.22 10.35
CA MET A 158 -3.62 -31.31 11.65
C MET A 158 -3.72 -32.76 12.14
N ASP A 159 -3.87 -32.94 13.45
CA ASP A 159 -3.97 -34.26 14.11
C ASP A 159 -5.35 -34.87 13.96
N GLU A 160 -6.39 -34.03 14.07
CA GLU A 160 -7.76 -34.41 13.74
C GLU A 160 -8.42 -33.34 12.87
N LYS A 161 -9.24 -33.78 11.93
CA LYS A 161 -10.03 -32.89 11.08
C LYS A 161 -11.33 -33.55 10.65
N GLU A 162 -12.38 -32.75 10.56
CA GLU A 162 -13.71 -33.22 10.19
C GLU A 162 -14.40 -32.21 9.26
N VAL A 163 -14.96 -32.74 8.16
CA VAL A 163 -15.82 -31.97 7.25
C VAL A 163 -17.27 -32.18 7.69
N LEU A 164 -17.97 -31.08 7.94
CA LEU A 164 -19.34 -31.05 8.45
C LEU A 164 -20.28 -30.44 7.41
N SER A 165 -21.59 -30.58 7.62
CA SER A 165 -22.57 -30.17 6.60
C SER A 165 -23.01 -28.72 6.75
N THR A 166 -22.87 -28.13 7.94
CA THR A 166 -23.33 -26.76 8.23
C THR A 166 -22.39 -26.04 9.21
N ASP A 167 -22.40 -24.71 9.18
CA ASP A 167 -21.64 -23.91 10.15
C ASP A 167 -22.12 -24.13 11.59
N ASP A 168 -23.41 -24.43 11.80
CA ASP A 168 -23.92 -24.75 13.15
C ASP A 168 -23.33 -26.05 13.70
N GLU A 169 -23.11 -27.05 12.84
CA GLU A 169 -22.39 -28.28 13.21
C GLU A 169 -20.91 -27.98 13.51
N VAL A 170 -20.26 -27.12 12.70
CA VAL A 170 -18.88 -26.65 12.95
C VAL A 170 -18.76 -25.98 14.32
N ILE A 171 -19.67 -25.07 14.67
CA ILE A 171 -19.70 -24.42 15.99
C ILE A 171 -19.93 -25.45 17.09
N ALA A 172 -20.86 -26.40 16.92
CA ALA A 172 -21.14 -27.42 17.91
C ALA A 172 -19.90 -28.30 18.20
N LYS A 173 -19.21 -28.76 17.16
CA LYS A 173 -17.97 -29.54 17.28
C LYS A 173 -16.81 -28.73 17.85
N THR A 174 -16.70 -27.46 17.46
CA THR A 174 -15.72 -26.53 18.03
C THR A 174 -15.91 -26.38 19.54
N LYS A 175 -17.15 -26.24 20.02
CA LYS A 175 -17.46 -26.20 21.47
C LYS A 175 -17.10 -27.49 22.19
N GLN A 176 -17.31 -28.64 21.54
CA GLN A 176 -16.90 -29.93 22.08
C GLN A 176 -15.37 -30.00 22.21
N ALA A 177 -14.63 -29.62 21.18
CA ALA A 177 -13.17 -29.57 21.22
C ALA A 177 -12.65 -28.57 22.26
N ILE A 178 -13.29 -27.41 22.39
CA ILE A 178 -12.99 -26.42 23.45
C ILE A 178 -13.15 -27.04 24.84
N SER A 179 -13.97 -28.08 25.02
CA SER A 179 -14.11 -28.76 26.32
C SER A 179 -13.04 -29.84 26.56
N GLY A 180 -12.29 -30.22 25.52
CA GLY A 180 -11.20 -31.20 25.57
C GLY A 180 -9.86 -30.61 25.98
N ASP A 181 -8.77 -31.33 25.68
CA ASP A 181 -7.40 -30.90 25.89
C ASP A 181 -6.63 -30.88 24.58
N THR A 182 -6.80 -29.79 23.83
CA THR A 182 -6.14 -29.53 22.55
C THR A 182 -5.44 -28.19 22.63
N GLU A 183 -4.27 -28.06 22.03
CA GLU A 183 -3.49 -26.81 21.98
C GLU A 183 -4.15 -25.82 21.01
N MET A 184 -4.45 -26.27 19.79
CA MET A 184 -5.06 -25.42 18.77
C MET A 184 -6.37 -25.99 18.22
N ILE A 185 -7.40 -25.15 18.15
CA ILE A 185 -8.69 -25.49 17.55
C ILE A 185 -8.96 -24.50 16.42
N VAL A 186 -9.38 -25.01 15.26
CA VAL A 186 -9.72 -24.18 14.10
C VAL A 186 -11.16 -24.46 13.65
N ALA A 187 -11.94 -23.40 13.52
CA ALA A 187 -13.27 -23.41 12.96
C ALA A 187 -13.29 -22.59 11.67
N HIS A 188 -13.74 -23.19 10.57
CA HIS A 188 -13.95 -22.50 9.31
C HIS A 188 -15.44 -22.49 8.94
N LEU A 189 -15.99 -21.28 8.81
CA LEU A 189 -17.41 -21.01 8.57
C LEU A 189 -17.60 -20.41 7.18
N SER A 190 -18.50 -20.98 6.36
CA SER A 190 -18.66 -20.59 4.95
C SER A 190 -20.05 -20.05 4.59
N ASP A 191 -21.05 -20.18 5.47
CA ASP A 191 -22.44 -19.89 5.12
C ASP A 191 -22.66 -18.42 4.75
N ILE A 192 -21.88 -17.51 5.34
CA ILE A 192 -22.07 -16.06 5.16
C ILE A 192 -21.65 -15.61 3.77
N GLU A 193 -20.58 -16.19 3.20
CA GLU A 193 -20.21 -15.98 1.81
C GLU A 193 -21.32 -16.44 0.87
N GLN A 194 -21.91 -17.61 1.14
CA GLN A 194 -23.04 -18.10 0.34
C GLN A 194 -24.23 -17.15 0.42
N VAL A 195 -24.57 -16.63 1.61
CA VAL A 195 -25.64 -15.63 1.77
C VAL A 195 -25.34 -14.35 0.98
N GLY A 196 -24.10 -13.86 1.03
CA GLY A 196 -23.69 -12.68 0.27
C GLY A 196 -23.74 -12.90 -1.24
N ASN A 197 -23.33 -14.08 -1.72
CA ASN A 197 -23.41 -14.46 -3.15
C ASN A 197 -24.85 -14.62 -3.64
N ASP A 198 -25.74 -15.17 -2.82
CA ASP A 198 -27.16 -15.36 -3.15
C ASP A 198 -27.97 -14.05 -3.06
N ASN A 199 -27.44 -13.04 -2.34
CA ASN A 199 -28.10 -11.76 -2.13
C ASN A 199 -27.13 -10.60 -2.46
N SER A 200 -26.49 -10.04 -1.44
CA SER A 200 -25.55 -8.93 -1.55
C SER A 200 -24.63 -8.88 -0.34
N PHE A 201 -23.41 -8.35 -0.52
CA PHE A 201 -22.46 -8.07 0.58
C PHE A 201 -22.59 -6.64 1.13
N GLU A 202 -23.59 -5.89 0.67
CA GLU A 202 -23.87 -4.53 1.17
C GLU A 202 -24.26 -4.56 2.65
N SER A 203 -23.78 -3.60 3.42
CA SER A 203 -23.99 -3.55 4.87
C SER A 203 -25.45 -3.39 5.27
N ASP A 204 -26.32 -2.92 4.35
CA ASP A 204 -27.75 -2.72 4.54
C ASP A 204 -28.63 -3.85 4.00
N ASP A 205 -28.05 -4.88 3.37
CA ASP A 205 -28.79 -6.07 2.94
C ASP A 205 -29.30 -6.87 4.16
N VAL A 206 -30.59 -7.18 4.16
CA VAL A 206 -31.25 -7.80 5.32
C VAL A 206 -30.77 -9.23 5.57
N ALA A 207 -30.54 -10.03 4.52
CA ALA A 207 -30.12 -11.42 4.66
C ALA A 207 -28.68 -11.49 5.16
N TYR A 208 -27.79 -10.68 4.58
CA TYR A 208 -26.40 -10.58 4.98
C TYR A 208 -26.24 -10.03 6.41
N GLN A 209 -27.00 -9.00 6.81
CA GLN A 209 -27.05 -8.53 8.19
C GLN A 209 -27.47 -9.64 9.17
N GLN A 210 -28.48 -10.44 8.82
CA GLN A 210 -28.94 -11.54 9.67
C GLN A 210 -27.87 -12.63 9.81
N ALA A 211 -27.15 -12.94 8.73
CA ALA A 211 -26.04 -13.88 8.76
C ALA A 211 -24.90 -13.40 9.69
N ILE A 212 -24.53 -12.12 9.61
CA ILE A 212 -23.53 -11.52 10.50
C ILE A 212 -24.01 -11.49 11.96
N ARG A 213 -25.30 -11.24 12.21
CA ARG A 213 -25.87 -11.31 13.58
C ARG A 213 -25.90 -12.75 14.12
N LYS A 214 -26.11 -13.76 13.27
CA LYS A 214 -25.99 -15.17 13.66
C LYS A 214 -24.54 -15.48 14.08
N PHE A 215 -23.58 -15.04 13.27
CA PHE A 215 -22.15 -15.16 13.58
C PHE A 215 -21.78 -14.47 14.90
N ASP A 216 -22.29 -13.26 15.16
CA ASP A 216 -22.07 -12.53 16.42
C ASP A 216 -22.51 -13.35 17.65
N VAL A 217 -23.67 -14.01 17.58
CA VAL A 217 -24.17 -14.88 18.64
C VAL A 217 -23.30 -16.14 18.79
N GLN A 218 -22.88 -16.75 17.68
CA GLN A 218 -21.98 -17.90 17.70
C GLN A 218 -20.63 -17.55 18.34
N MET A 219 -20.05 -16.38 18.04
CA MET A 219 -18.80 -15.92 18.67
C MET A 219 -18.96 -15.73 20.18
N ALA A 220 -20.07 -15.15 20.62
CA ALA A 220 -20.38 -15.02 22.04
C ALA A 220 -20.45 -16.40 22.75
N ASP A 221 -21.05 -17.40 22.10
CA ASP A 221 -21.18 -18.75 22.63
C ASP A 221 -19.83 -19.48 22.70
N LEU A 222 -18.94 -19.30 21.71
CA LEU A 222 -17.57 -19.83 21.76
C LEU A 222 -16.78 -19.23 22.93
N ILE A 223 -16.80 -17.90 23.10
CA ILE A 223 -16.14 -17.23 24.22
C ILE A 223 -16.73 -17.69 25.56
N SER A 224 -18.05 -17.79 25.68
CA SER A 224 -18.69 -18.29 26.90
C SER A 224 -18.32 -19.75 27.20
N THR A 225 -18.11 -20.57 26.18
CA THR A 225 -17.67 -21.96 26.33
C THR A 225 -16.24 -22.04 26.86
N LEU A 226 -15.34 -21.18 26.36
CA LEU A 226 -13.97 -21.05 26.89
C LEU A 226 -13.98 -20.65 28.37
N GLU A 227 -14.75 -19.63 28.73
CA GLU A 227 -14.85 -19.11 30.11
C GLU A 227 -15.37 -20.14 31.13
N LYS A 228 -16.14 -21.13 30.68
CA LYS A 228 -16.69 -22.21 31.51
C LYS A 228 -15.70 -23.35 31.76
N ARG A 229 -14.55 -23.39 31.09
CA ARG A 229 -13.55 -24.45 31.30
C ARG A 229 -13.04 -24.42 32.75
N PRO A 230 -12.89 -25.58 33.40
CA PRO A 230 -12.39 -25.65 34.79
C PRO A 230 -11.02 -24.97 34.98
N ASN A 231 -10.15 -25.06 33.96
CA ASN A 231 -8.79 -24.56 34.00
C ASN A 231 -8.62 -23.22 33.26
N TYR A 232 -9.71 -22.55 32.85
CA TYR A 232 -9.65 -21.33 32.04
C TYR A 232 -8.72 -20.25 32.60
N LYS A 233 -8.74 -20.05 33.93
CA LYS A 233 -7.90 -19.04 34.60
C LYS A 233 -6.39 -19.33 34.53
N SER A 234 -6.02 -20.61 34.48
CA SER A 234 -4.62 -21.03 34.35
C SER A 234 -4.18 -21.11 32.89
N GLU A 235 -5.11 -21.33 31.97
CA GLU A 235 -4.86 -21.39 30.54
C GLU A 235 -4.64 -19.99 29.96
N ASN A 236 -3.70 -19.89 29.04
CA ASN A 236 -3.37 -18.70 28.30
C ASN A 236 -4.00 -18.77 26.90
N TRP A 237 -5.27 -18.39 26.82
CA TRP A 237 -6.05 -18.42 25.58
C TRP A 237 -5.80 -17.19 24.70
N LEU A 238 -5.58 -17.44 23.41
CA LEU A 238 -5.74 -16.50 22.31
C LEU A 238 -6.89 -16.97 21.43
N VAL A 239 -7.79 -16.06 21.07
CA VAL A 239 -8.83 -16.31 20.08
C VAL A 239 -8.58 -15.36 18.90
N VAL A 240 -8.31 -15.92 17.73
CA VAL A 240 -8.19 -15.19 16.47
C VAL A 240 -9.52 -15.29 15.73
N ILE A 241 -10.16 -14.17 15.42
CA ILE A 241 -11.40 -14.12 14.64
C ILE A 241 -11.14 -13.26 13.42
N THR A 242 -11.30 -13.82 12.23
CA THR A 242 -10.97 -13.11 10.99
C THR A 242 -11.82 -13.58 9.82
N SER A 243 -11.95 -12.74 8.78
CA SER A 243 -12.47 -13.20 7.50
C SER A 243 -11.38 -13.60 6.51
N SER A 244 -11.66 -14.62 5.70
CA SER A 244 -10.79 -15.06 4.58
C SER A 244 -10.92 -14.13 3.37
N ILE A 245 -12.10 -13.55 3.18
CA ILE A 245 -12.43 -12.64 2.10
C ILE A 245 -13.55 -11.69 2.57
N GLY A 246 -13.58 -10.50 2.00
CA GLY A 246 -14.74 -9.63 2.03
C GLY A 246 -15.78 -10.08 1.00
N GLY A 247 -16.28 -9.13 0.20
CA GLY A 247 -17.24 -9.41 -0.87
C GLY A 247 -17.43 -8.19 -1.77
N PRO A 248 -17.88 -8.35 -3.01
CA PRO A 248 -18.11 -7.21 -3.90
C PRO A 248 -19.33 -6.38 -3.45
N ILE A 249 -19.27 -5.07 -3.69
CA ILE A 249 -20.39 -4.13 -3.52
C ILE A 249 -20.67 -3.40 -4.83
N ALA A 250 -21.86 -2.79 -4.96
CA ALA A 250 -22.27 -2.14 -6.20
C ALA A 250 -21.51 -0.83 -6.44
N GLU A 251 -21.34 -0.03 -5.39
CA GLU A 251 -20.72 1.30 -5.45
C GLU A 251 -19.47 1.33 -4.58
N VAL A 252 -18.30 1.32 -5.22
CA VAL A 252 -17.01 1.48 -4.54
C VAL A 252 -16.73 2.98 -4.38
N ASP A 253 -16.12 3.37 -3.26
CA ASP A 253 -15.66 4.74 -3.04
C ASP A 253 -14.74 5.19 -4.20
N PRO A 254 -15.19 6.13 -5.07
CA PRO A 254 -14.42 6.54 -6.23
C PRO A 254 -13.20 7.39 -5.85
N ASP A 255 -13.19 7.96 -4.65
CA ASP A 255 -12.16 8.85 -4.14
C ASP A 255 -11.01 8.08 -3.50
N ASP A 256 -11.26 6.88 -2.98
CA ASP A 256 -10.21 5.99 -2.47
C ASP A 256 -9.72 5.02 -3.54
N GLN A 257 -8.57 5.32 -4.14
CA GLN A 257 -7.97 4.48 -5.18
C GLN A 257 -6.89 3.54 -4.65
N THR A 258 -6.93 3.27 -3.34
CA THR A 258 -5.99 2.39 -2.68
C THR A 258 -6.56 1.00 -2.49
N VAL A 259 -5.74 0.07 -2.01
CA VAL A 259 -6.18 -1.31 -1.75
C VAL A 259 -7.25 -1.40 -0.67
N PHE A 260 -7.45 -0.34 0.11
CA PHE A 260 -8.51 -0.28 1.12
C PHE A 260 -9.91 -0.09 0.50
N ALA A 261 -10.03 0.36 -0.75
CA ALA A 261 -11.30 0.40 -1.47
C ALA A 261 -11.65 -0.92 -2.16
N ASP A 262 -10.69 -1.85 -2.25
CA ASP A 262 -10.97 -3.20 -2.76
C ASP A 262 -11.77 -3.99 -1.71
N ASN A 263 -13.08 -4.08 -1.92
CA ASN A 263 -14.02 -4.70 -1.00
C ASN A 263 -13.84 -6.23 -0.88
N LEU A 264 -13.18 -6.88 -1.83
CA LEU A 264 -12.80 -8.30 -1.70
C LEU A 264 -11.67 -8.45 -0.67
N ARG A 265 -10.73 -7.50 -0.64
CA ARG A 265 -9.59 -7.48 0.31
C ARG A 265 -9.94 -6.89 1.66
N ASN A 266 -11.02 -6.12 1.76
CA ASN A 266 -11.53 -5.56 3.01
C ASN A 266 -11.99 -6.68 3.95
N THR A 267 -11.18 -6.97 4.97
CA THR A 267 -11.43 -8.03 5.97
C THR A 267 -11.39 -7.44 7.37
N PHE A 268 -11.72 -8.25 8.38
CA PHE A 268 -11.52 -7.89 9.78
C PHE A 268 -10.62 -8.91 10.48
N THR A 269 -9.94 -8.49 11.53
CA THR A 269 -9.11 -9.38 12.35
C THR A 269 -9.13 -8.93 13.81
N TYR A 270 -9.46 -9.86 14.71
CA TYR A 270 -9.48 -9.69 16.16
C TYR A 270 -8.55 -10.72 16.77
N PHE A 271 -7.58 -10.25 17.54
CA PHE A 271 -6.77 -11.05 18.46
C PHE A 271 -7.30 -10.80 19.87
N TYR A 272 -8.18 -11.69 20.34
CA TYR A 272 -8.78 -11.63 21.66
C TYR A 272 -7.99 -12.46 22.67
N SER A 273 -7.84 -11.94 23.89
CA SER A 273 -7.41 -12.72 25.04
C SER A 273 -7.98 -12.10 26.30
N PRO A 274 -8.41 -12.89 27.32
CA PRO A 274 -8.84 -12.32 28.61
C PRO A 274 -7.76 -11.46 29.29
N ARG A 275 -6.50 -11.60 28.87
CA ARG A 275 -5.35 -10.84 29.40
C ARG A 275 -5.10 -9.52 28.68
N PHE A 276 -5.82 -9.23 27.61
CA PHE A 276 -5.66 -8.00 26.83
C PHE A 276 -6.57 -6.89 27.32
N THR A 277 -6.16 -5.66 27.01
CA THR A 277 -6.99 -4.46 27.00
C THR A 277 -7.40 -4.14 25.56
N ARG A 278 -8.36 -3.24 25.39
CA ARG A 278 -8.81 -2.78 24.07
C ARG A 278 -7.70 -2.02 23.37
N LYS A 279 -7.27 -2.49 22.20
CA LYS A 279 -6.43 -1.74 21.25
C LYS A 279 -7.02 -1.83 19.85
N TYR A 280 -7.58 -0.71 19.39
CA TYR A 280 -8.09 -0.59 18.03
C TYR A 280 -6.98 -0.07 17.11
N GLN A 281 -6.73 -0.78 16.01
CA GLN A 281 -5.86 -0.31 14.94
C GLN A 281 -6.70 0.35 13.85
N ALA A 282 -6.63 1.67 13.78
CA ALA A 282 -7.35 2.44 12.78
C ALA A 282 -6.73 2.28 11.38
N ARG A 283 -7.59 2.35 10.36
CA ARG A 283 -7.18 2.49 8.97
C ARG A 283 -6.35 3.78 8.80
N PRO A 284 -5.17 3.73 8.17
CA PRO A 284 -4.42 4.93 7.79
C PRO A 284 -5.24 5.81 6.84
N SER A 285 -5.11 7.13 6.97
CA SER A 285 -5.77 8.03 6.03
C SER A 285 -5.07 7.98 4.67
N THR A 286 -5.82 7.56 3.65
CA THR A 286 -5.37 7.57 2.25
C THR A 286 -5.85 8.82 1.51
N SER A 287 -6.95 9.42 1.95
CA SER A 287 -7.55 10.63 1.37
C SER A 287 -6.91 11.95 1.81
N THR A 288 -6.06 11.96 2.83
CA THR A 288 -5.30 13.15 3.27
C THR A 288 -3.80 13.00 3.08
N ALA A 289 -3.36 11.96 2.36
CA ALA A 289 -1.96 11.77 2.05
C ALA A 289 -1.46 13.02 1.29
N PRO A 290 -0.39 13.69 1.78
CA PRO A 290 0.14 14.82 1.07
C PRO A 290 0.76 14.39 -0.26
N PHE A 291 0.67 15.26 -1.26
CA PHE A 291 1.50 15.17 -2.45
C PHE A 291 2.92 15.60 -2.05
N VAL A 292 3.82 14.62 -1.94
CA VAL A 292 5.20 14.81 -1.50
C VAL A 292 6.15 14.53 -2.64
N GLY A 293 7.15 15.39 -2.82
CA GLY A 293 8.16 15.18 -3.85
C GLY A 293 9.06 16.38 -4.08
N SER A 294 9.67 16.40 -5.25
CA SER A 294 10.42 17.53 -5.77
C SER A 294 10.08 17.78 -7.23
N GLY A 295 10.19 19.03 -7.65
CA GLY A 295 9.90 19.47 -9.01
C GLY A 295 10.92 20.49 -9.48
N LEU A 296 11.02 20.63 -10.80
CA LEU A 296 11.91 21.59 -11.41
C LEU A 296 11.35 23.01 -11.16
N HIS A 297 12.19 23.89 -10.65
CA HIS A 297 11.81 25.26 -10.33
C HIS A 297 12.23 26.20 -11.45
N LEU A 298 11.26 26.54 -12.31
CA LEU A 298 11.43 27.42 -13.47
C LEU A 298 11.34 28.88 -13.03
N THR A 299 12.49 29.57 -12.98
CA THR A 299 12.55 31.00 -12.61
C THR A 299 12.97 31.87 -13.78
N TYR A 300 12.14 32.83 -14.15
CA TYR A 300 12.34 33.77 -15.24
C TYR A 300 12.66 35.13 -14.60
N GLY A 301 13.95 35.44 -14.41
CA GLY A 301 14.42 36.72 -13.85
C GLY A 301 14.66 37.80 -14.91
N SER A 302 14.98 39.02 -14.46
CA SER A 302 15.15 40.23 -15.30
C SER A 302 16.19 40.11 -16.42
N SER A 303 17.20 39.25 -16.24
CA SER A 303 18.22 38.99 -17.27
C SER A 303 17.87 37.83 -18.19
N GLY A 304 16.85 37.01 -17.88
CA GLY A 304 16.19 36.04 -18.76
C GLY A 304 17.04 34.94 -19.42
N ILE A 305 18.36 35.05 -19.44
CA ILE A 305 19.26 34.23 -20.27
C ILE A 305 19.65 32.93 -19.54
N ASN A 306 19.45 32.87 -18.22
CA ASN A 306 19.85 31.75 -17.37
C ASN A 306 18.69 31.00 -16.68
N ALA A 307 17.44 31.19 -17.14
CA ALA A 307 16.30 30.52 -16.51
C ALA A 307 16.50 28.99 -16.49
N THR A 308 16.25 28.38 -15.33
CA THR A 308 16.25 26.92 -15.15
C THR A 308 15.32 26.30 -16.18
N SER A 309 15.82 25.36 -16.97
CA SER A 309 15.03 24.65 -17.99
C SER A 309 15.60 23.27 -18.21
N ALA A 310 14.80 22.32 -18.69
CA ALA A 310 15.26 20.97 -19.01
C ALA A 310 15.00 20.66 -20.49
N GLN A 311 16.01 20.16 -21.19
CA GLN A 311 15.98 19.94 -22.64
C GLN A 311 16.05 18.46 -22.99
N LEU A 312 15.20 18.01 -23.91
CA LEU A 312 15.35 16.73 -24.61
C LEU A 312 16.21 16.93 -25.86
N ASP A 313 17.41 16.35 -25.87
CA ASP A 313 18.36 16.54 -26.97
C ASP A 313 17.94 15.82 -28.26
N ASP A 314 17.22 14.69 -28.16
CA ASP A 314 16.73 13.97 -29.33
C ASP A 314 15.56 14.72 -29.99
N VAL A 315 15.90 15.53 -30.99
CA VAL A 315 14.95 16.37 -31.73
C VAL A 315 13.92 15.58 -32.53
N SER A 316 14.17 14.28 -32.79
CA SER A 316 13.22 13.41 -33.50
C SER A 316 12.00 13.05 -32.66
N LYS A 317 12.11 13.14 -31.32
CA LYS A 317 11.08 12.77 -30.35
C LYS A 317 10.06 13.89 -30.11
N MET A 318 8.90 13.51 -29.60
CA MET A 318 7.79 14.41 -29.23
C MET A 318 7.24 15.24 -30.40
N ASN A 319 7.41 14.72 -31.61
CA ASN A 319 6.77 15.23 -32.82
C ASN A 319 5.41 14.56 -33.00
N PHE A 320 4.48 15.28 -33.63
CA PHE A 320 3.16 14.75 -33.98
C PHE A 320 2.83 15.11 -35.43
N GLY A 321 2.57 14.08 -36.23
CA GLY A 321 2.13 14.18 -37.61
C GLY A 321 0.69 14.66 -37.76
N SER A 322 0.26 14.83 -39.00
CA SER A 322 -1.08 15.35 -39.34
C SER A 322 -2.24 14.44 -38.91
N SER A 323 -1.99 13.15 -38.70
CA SER A 323 -2.97 12.13 -38.31
C SER A 323 -2.74 11.56 -36.91
N GLU A 324 -1.73 12.04 -36.18
CA GLU A 324 -1.35 11.49 -34.88
C GLU A 324 -2.08 12.22 -33.76
N SER A 325 -2.92 11.47 -33.06
CA SER A 325 -3.56 11.91 -31.82
C SER A 325 -2.58 11.80 -30.65
N PHE A 326 -2.68 12.70 -29.69
CA PHE A 326 -1.76 12.73 -28.56
C PHE A 326 -2.37 13.37 -27.31
N THR A 327 -1.77 13.07 -26.16
CA THR A 327 -2.07 13.72 -24.89
C THR A 327 -0.78 14.17 -24.22
N ILE A 328 -0.78 15.37 -23.64
CA ILE A 328 0.30 15.88 -22.80
C ILE A 328 -0.31 16.25 -21.44
N ASN A 329 0.20 15.64 -20.37
CA ASN A 329 -0.17 15.95 -18.98
C ASN A 329 1.06 16.39 -18.19
N PHE A 330 0.93 17.42 -17.34
CA PHE A 330 1.98 17.77 -16.39
C PHE A 330 1.40 18.45 -15.15
N PHE A 331 2.15 18.39 -14.06
CA PHE A 331 1.82 19.13 -12.83
C PHE A 331 2.51 20.47 -12.83
N PHE A 332 1.75 21.49 -12.44
CA PHE A 332 2.15 22.88 -12.49
C PHE A 332 1.68 23.60 -11.22
N LYS A 333 2.57 24.40 -10.64
CA LYS A 333 2.25 25.34 -9.59
C LYS A 333 2.90 26.68 -9.89
N GLN A 334 2.14 27.76 -9.81
CA GLN A 334 2.69 29.11 -9.82
C GLN A 334 3.01 29.54 -8.38
N ASN A 335 4.23 29.98 -8.10
CA ASN A 335 4.61 30.41 -6.75
C ASN A 335 4.16 31.84 -6.40
N THR A 336 3.81 32.65 -7.41
CA THR A 336 3.33 34.02 -7.22
C THR A 336 1.79 34.07 -7.21
N LEU A 337 1.18 34.39 -6.07
CA LEU A 337 -0.28 34.51 -5.96
C LEU A 337 -0.84 35.63 -6.84
N ASN A 338 -1.96 35.38 -7.52
CA ASN A 338 -2.77 36.34 -8.28
C ASN A 338 -1.99 37.19 -9.30
N THR A 339 -0.85 36.67 -9.78
CA THR A 339 0.00 37.39 -10.73
C THR A 339 -0.27 36.91 -12.15
N ASP A 340 -0.53 37.84 -13.06
CA ASP A 340 -0.67 37.55 -14.47
C ASP A 340 0.70 37.52 -15.14
N HIS A 341 1.02 36.38 -15.73
CA HIS A 341 2.18 36.23 -16.60
C HIS A 341 1.71 36.12 -18.04
N ASN A 342 2.43 36.77 -18.95
CA ASN A 342 2.09 36.79 -20.37
C ASN A 342 3.27 36.28 -21.20
N TYR A 343 3.05 35.14 -21.84
CA TYR A 343 3.96 34.45 -22.76
C TYR A 343 5.26 33.84 -22.19
N PRO A 344 5.49 33.60 -20.87
CA PRO A 344 6.56 32.68 -20.50
C PRO A 344 6.19 31.25 -20.90
N PRO A 345 7.05 30.52 -21.64
CA PRO A 345 6.83 29.12 -21.94
C PRO A 345 6.92 28.29 -20.67
N ILE A 346 6.03 27.30 -20.54
CA ILE A 346 6.13 26.23 -19.54
C ILE A 346 6.78 25.03 -20.21
N LEU A 347 6.27 24.61 -21.37
CA LEU A 347 6.80 23.48 -22.13
C LEU A 347 6.70 23.80 -23.62
N ILE A 348 7.78 23.64 -24.37
CA ILE A 348 7.82 24.09 -25.77
C ILE A 348 8.63 23.14 -26.66
N LYS A 349 8.08 22.80 -27.81
CA LYS A 349 8.80 22.17 -28.94
C LYS A 349 8.49 22.94 -30.22
N ARG A 350 8.92 24.19 -30.22
CA ARG A 350 8.70 25.19 -31.26
C ARG A 350 9.81 26.24 -31.21
N ASN A 351 10.01 27.00 -32.28
CA ASN A 351 11.10 27.96 -32.36
C ASN A 351 10.97 29.08 -31.33
N ASN A 352 9.77 29.67 -31.22
CA ASN A 352 9.41 30.66 -30.20
C ASN A 352 7.93 30.50 -29.82
N THR A 353 7.40 31.41 -29.00
CA THR A 353 6.05 31.29 -28.44
C THR A 353 4.90 31.65 -29.38
N ASP A 354 5.19 32.31 -30.51
CA ASP A 354 4.15 32.84 -31.40
C ASP A 354 4.32 32.39 -32.87
N ASP A 355 5.48 31.85 -33.23
CA ASP A 355 5.86 31.52 -34.61
C ASP A 355 6.68 30.21 -34.72
N GLY A 356 6.59 29.57 -35.88
CA GLY A 356 7.26 28.32 -36.25
C GLY A 356 6.33 27.10 -36.28
N VAL A 357 6.82 25.99 -36.84
CA VAL A 357 6.14 24.69 -36.78
C VAL A 357 6.38 24.03 -35.43
N GLY A 358 5.33 23.56 -34.76
CA GLY A 358 5.45 22.87 -33.46
C GLY A 358 4.29 23.17 -32.51
N TRP A 359 4.53 22.89 -31.22
CA TRP A 359 3.55 23.05 -30.14
C TRP A 359 4.19 23.67 -28.89
N GLN A 360 3.35 24.25 -28.03
CA GLN A 360 3.78 24.85 -26.77
C GLN A 360 2.68 24.93 -25.72
N PHE A 361 3.10 25.10 -24.47
CA PHE A 361 2.33 25.61 -23.34
C PHE A 361 3.00 26.88 -22.83
N ILE A 362 2.21 27.95 -22.63
CA ILE A 362 2.65 29.24 -22.08
C ILE A 362 1.68 29.69 -20.99
N MET A 363 2.10 30.66 -20.17
CA MET A 363 1.14 31.44 -19.37
C MET A 363 0.55 32.59 -20.19
N ALA A 364 -0.74 32.86 -20.02
CA ALA A 364 -1.42 34.05 -20.53
C ALA A 364 -2.58 34.46 -19.61
N GLY A 365 -2.57 35.69 -19.09
CA GLY A 365 -3.69 36.25 -18.28
C GLY A 365 -4.06 35.47 -17.00
N GLY A 366 -3.17 34.59 -16.52
CA GLY A 366 -3.42 33.72 -15.36
C GLY A 366 -3.82 32.27 -15.70
N ASN A 367 -3.89 31.92 -16.98
CA ASN A 367 -4.17 30.56 -17.47
C ASN A 367 -2.91 29.92 -18.06
N VAL A 368 -2.85 28.59 -18.05
CA VAL A 368 -1.97 27.86 -18.96
C VAL A 368 -2.67 27.78 -20.31
N GLN A 369 -1.98 28.15 -21.37
CA GLN A 369 -2.50 28.13 -22.72
C GLN A 369 -1.65 27.21 -23.60
N PHE A 370 -2.32 26.27 -24.26
CA PHE A 370 -1.71 25.46 -25.31
C PHE A 370 -1.89 26.14 -26.68
N GLY A 371 -0.87 26.01 -27.53
CA GLY A 371 -0.96 26.38 -28.93
C GLY A 371 -0.05 25.53 -29.81
N ALA A 372 -0.48 25.27 -31.03
CA ALA A 372 0.32 24.58 -32.03
C ALA A 372 0.00 25.10 -33.44
N SER A 373 0.87 24.84 -34.42
CA SER A 373 0.59 25.21 -35.80
C SER A 373 -0.69 24.53 -36.29
N GLY A 374 -1.66 25.32 -36.77
CA GLY A 374 -2.98 24.81 -37.18
C GLY A 374 -3.96 24.51 -36.04
N ILE A 375 -3.61 24.83 -34.78
CA ILE A 375 -4.49 24.74 -33.61
C ILE A 375 -4.69 26.14 -33.04
N ASN A 376 -5.96 26.55 -32.88
CA ASN A 376 -6.27 27.79 -32.19
C ASN A 376 -5.80 27.69 -30.73
N LYS A 377 -5.22 28.77 -30.20
CA LYS A 377 -4.79 28.83 -28.81
C LYS A 377 -5.97 28.48 -27.89
N ILE A 378 -5.74 27.58 -26.94
CA ILE A 378 -6.76 27.05 -26.03
C ILE A 378 -6.25 27.15 -24.59
N SER A 379 -7.08 27.65 -23.68
CA SER A 379 -6.67 27.98 -22.31
C SER A 379 -7.32 27.08 -21.28
N SER A 380 -6.56 26.75 -20.24
CA SER A 380 -7.01 26.08 -19.02
C SER A 380 -7.93 26.99 -18.21
N ALA A 381 -8.54 26.47 -17.13
CA ALA A 381 -9.07 27.32 -16.06
C ALA A 381 -7.95 28.16 -15.42
N PRO A 382 -8.25 29.24 -14.68
CA PRO A 382 -7.22 30.04 -14.01
C PRO A 382 -6.38 29.20 -13.04
N VAL A 383 -5.06 29.37 -13.05
CA VAL A 383 -4.07 28.60 -12.25
C VAL A 383 -3.14 29.50 -11.42
N LYS A 384 -3.55 30.75 -11.21
CA LYS A 384 -2.76 31.79 -10.51
C LYS A 384 -3.04 31.86 -9.01
N ASP A 385 -3.57 30.79 -8.42
CA ASP A 385 -4.05 30.73 -7.03
C ASP A 385 -2.99 30.20 -6.03
N GLY A 386 -1.78 29.92 -6.51
CA GLY A 386 -0.70 29.40 -5.67
C GLY A 386 -0.84 27.94 -5.28
N LYS A 387 -1.68 27.17 -5.98
CA LYS A 387 -1.89 25.73 -5.75
C LYS A 387 -1.31 24.90 -6.90
N TRP A 388 -1.14 23.62 -6.61
CA TRP A 388 -0.84 22.61 -7.62
C TRP A 388 -2.05 22.33 -8.49
N HIS A 389 -1.81 22.24 -9.79
CA HIS A 389 -2.79 21.84 -10.78
C HIS A 389 -2.22 20.77 -11.72
N ALA A 390 -3.08 19.84 -12.15
CA ALA A 390 -2.81 18.96 -13.28
C ALA A 390 -3.34 19.61 -14.55
N ILE A 391 -2.47 19.84 -15.53
CA ILE A 391 -2.83 20.41 -16.82
C ILE A 391 -2.70 19.34 -17.89
N THR A 392 -3.82 19.00 -18.51
CA THR A 392 -3.88 17.99 -19.57
C THR A 392 -4.37 18.62 -20.86
N LEU A 393 -3.67 18.38 -21.96
CA LEU A 393 -4.17 18.58 -23.31
C LEU A 393 -4.38 17.21 -23.95
N SER A 394 -5.57 16.98 -24.51
CA SER A 394 -5.86 15.84 -25.39
C SER A 394 -6.23 16.33 -26.78
N ALA A 395 -5.47 15.95 -27.79
CA ALA A 395 -5.68 16.30 -29.19
C ALA A 395 -6.03 15.06 -30.01
N ASN A 396 -7.32 14.90 -30.32
CA ASN A 396 -7.83 13.82 -31.16
C ASN A 396 -7.92 14.28 -32.61
N ARG A 397 -7.00 13.82 -33.46
CA ARG A 397 -6.97 14.15 -34.90
C ARG A 397 -8.06 13.44 -35.70
N ALA A 398 -8.51 12.26 -35.25
CA ALA A 398 -9.56 11.50 -35.93
C ALA A 398 -10.92 12.20 -35.82
N THR A 399 -11.24 12.76 -34.64
CA THR A 399 -12.46 13.56 -34.42
C THR A 399 -12.22 15.07 -34.58
N ASN A 400 -11.00 15.46 -34.98
CA ASN A 400 -10.56 16.85 -35.15
C ASN A 400 -10.84 17.76 -33.94
N THR A 401 -10.71 17.22 -32.73
CA THR A 401 -11.04 17.92 -31.48
C THR A 401 -9.84 17.98 -30.55
N ALA A 402 -9.49 19.16 -30.05
CA ALA A 402 -8.50 19.36 -29.00
C ALA A 402 -9.18 19.91 -27.74
N LYS A 403 -8.91 19.32 -26.59
CA LYS A 403 -9.46 19.68 -25.29
C LYS A 403 -8.34 19.95 -24.30
N ILE A 404 -8.51 20.97 -23.46
CA ILE A 404 -7.61 21.24 -22.33
C ILE A 404 -8.39 21.16 -21.02
N TYR A 405 -7.78 20.55 -20.03
CA TYR A 405 -8.37 20.23 -18.73
C TYR A 405 -7.51 20.82 -17.62
N THR A 406 -8.17 21.19 -16.53
CA THR A 406 -7.55 21.57 -15.25
C THR A 406 -8.12 20.63 -14.21
N ASP A 407 -7.25 19.92 -13.51
CA ASP A 407 -7.61 19.02 -12.42
C ASP A 407 -8.68 18.00 -12.84
N GLY A 408 -8.46 17.37 -14.00
CA GLY A 408 -9.36 16.35 -14.57
C GLY A 408 -10.63 16.91 -15.22
N VAL A 409 -10.93 18.20 -15.06
CA VAL A 409 -12.17 18.83 -15.53
C VAL A 409 -11.92 19.62 -16.81
N LEU A 410 -12.81 19.44 -17.80
CA LEU A 410 -12.73 20.13 -19.09
C LEU A 410 -12.80 21.65 -18.91
N SER A 411 -11.74 22.35 -19.29
CA SER A 411 -11.70 23.82 -19.26
C SER A 411 -12.18 24.43 -20.56
N ALA A 412 -11.71 23.91 -21.69
CA ALA A 412 -12.06 24.41 -23.02
C ALA A 412 -11.86 23.34 -24.09
N GLN A 413 -12.43 23.58 -25.28
CA GLN A 413 -12.19 22.77 -26.48
C GLN A 413 -12.05 23.64 -27.73
N THR A 414 -11.34 23.12 -28.73
CA THR A 414 -11.19 23.72 -30.07
C THR A 414 -10.94 22.65 -31.12
N THR A 415 -10.70 23.05 -32.37
CA THR A 415 -10.32 22.13 -33.43
C THR A 415 -8.87 21.69 -33.29
N ALA A 416 -8.61 20.38 -33.33
CA ALA A 416 -7.24 19.87 -33.33
C ALA A 416 -6.49 20.20 -34.62
N GLY A 417 -7.19 20.54 -35.70
CA GLY A 417 -6.60 20.78 -37.02
C GLY A 417 -6.02 19.51 -37.65
N THR A 418 -5.43 19.65 -38.84
CA THR A 418 -4.76 18.55 -39.57
C THR A 418 -3.34 18.89 -39.99
N THR A 419 -2.80 20.01 -39.50
CA THR A 419 -1.44 20.45 -39.82
C THR A 419 -0.41 19.53 -39.17
N ASN A 420 0.59 19.10 -39.94
CA ASN A 420 1.75 18.39 -39.41
C ASN A 420 2.60 19.37 -38.57
N ILE A 421 2.85 19.03 -37.31
CA ILE A 421 3.59 19.88 -36.36
C ILE A 421 5.00 19.33 -36.05
N THR A 422 5.47 18.39 -36.86
CA THR A 422 6.83 17.83 -36.79
C THR A 422 7.88 18.89 -37.07
N ASN A 423 8.93 18.94 -36.24
CA ASN A 423 10.05 19.84 -36.38
C ASN A 423 11.35 19.22 -35.81
N THR A 424 12.48 19.87 -36.09
CA THR A 424 13.81 19.45 -35.61
C THR A 424 14.31 20.32 -34.45
N ILE A 425 13.39 20.82 -33.63
CA ILE A 425 13.68 21.67 -32.48
C ILE A 425 13.63 20.80 -31.21
N PRO A 426 14.60 20.93 -30.29
CA PRO A 426 14.54 20.18 -29.04
C PRO A 426 13.34 20.63 -28.21
N MET A 427 12.73 19.67 -27.50
CA MET A 427 11.70 19.98 -26.51
C MET A 427 12.37 20.57 -25.27
N VAL A 428 11.83 21.67 -24.75
CA VAL A 428 12.33 22.35 -23.56
C VAL A 428 11.18 22.51 -22.55
N TRP A 429 11.36 21.96 -21.36
CA TRP A 429 10.54 22.24 -20.18
C TRP A 429 11.11 23.47 -19.48
N GLY A 430 10.51 24.62 -19.74
CA GLY A 430 10.97 25.92 -19.29
C GLY A 430 11.30 26.85 -20.45
N LYS A 431 12.24 27.76 -20.20
CA LYS A 431 12.63 28.82 -21.12
C LYS A 431 13.54 28.30 -22.21
N LYS A 432 13.13 28.51 -23.45
CA LYS A 432 13.96 28.26 -24.63
C LYS A 432 14.74 29.52 -25.04
N THR A 433 15.98 29.33 -25.48
CA THR A 433 16.80 30.39 -26.09
C THR A 433 16.04 31.08 -27.23
N GLY A 434 16.01 32.42 -27.19
CA GLY A 434 15.27 33.27 -28.14
C GLY A 434 13.90 33.71 -27.65
N ASN A 435 13.39 33.20 -26.51
CA ASN A 435 12.17 33.73 -25.90
C ASN A 435 12.47 34.95 -25.01
N GLY A 436 11.75 36.05 -25.25
CA GLY A 436 11.95 37.34 -24.58
C GLY A 436 11.25 37.51 -23.23
N SER A 437 10.45 36.54 -22.76
CA SER A 437 9.72 36.67 -21.50
C SER A 437 10.68 36.59 -20.30
N ASN A 438 10.59 37.58 -19.41
CA ASN A 438 11.45 37.72 -18.23
C ASN A 438 10.63 37.67 -16.92
N THR A 439 9.44 37.08 -16.97
CA THR A 439 8.52 36.95 -15.83
C THR A 439 8.01 35.53 -15.74
N GLY A 440 8.02 34.95 -14.53
CA GLY A 440 7.56 33.58 -14.30
C GLY A 440 8.30 32.93 -13.14
N ASP A 441 7.54 32.29 -12.26
CA ASP A 441 8.03 31.54 -11.12
C ASP A 441 7.12 30.33 -10.93
N PHE A 442 7.57 29.19 -11.48
CA PHE A 442 6.76 27.99 -11.60
C PHE A 442 7.50 26.77 -11.07
N ILE A 443 6.79 25.87 -10.42
CA ILE A 443 7.28 24.53 -10.12
C ILE A 443 6.53 23.56 -11.03
N VAL A 444 7.29 22.65 -11.63
CA VAL A 444 6.74 21.66 -12.57
C VAL A 444 7.28 20.27 -12.28
N CYS A 445 6.42 19.26 -12.43
CA CYS A 445 6.78 17.85 -12.27
C CYS A 445 5.78 16.96 -13.04
N ASN A 446 5.97 15.64 -13.00
CA ASN A 446 5.03 14.66 -13.55
C ASN A 446 4.66 14.89 -15.04
N LEU A 447 5.65 15.14 -15.91
CA LEU A 447 5.39 15.31 -17.36
C LEU A 447 5.18 13.96 -18.02
N GLN A 448 4.00 13.76 -18.58
CA GLN A 448 3.58 12.57 -19.30
C GLN A 448 3.22 12.97 -20.73
N ILE A 449 3.74 12.25 -21.72
CA ILE A 449 3.38 12.44 -23.13
C ILE A 449 2.95 11.12 -23.72
N TYR A 450 1.76 11.07 -24.31
CA TYR A 450 1.14 9.87 -24.85
C TYR A 450 0.93 9.96 -26.36
N ASN A 451 0.98 8.82 -27.05
CA ASN A 451 0.66 8.70 -28.48
C ASN A 451 -0.83 8.41 -28.77
N VAL A 452 -1.71 8.75 -27.81
CA VAL A 452 -3.15 8.57 -27.91
C VAL A 452 -3.83 9.80 -27.32
N ALA A 453 -5.01 10.14 -27.83
CA ALA A 453 -5.86 11.15 -27.22
C ALA A 453 -6.73 10.51 -26.13
N MET A 454 -6.67 11.07 -24.92
CA MET A 454 -7.53 10.65 -23.81
C MET A 454 -8.94 11.23 -23.97
N ASN A 455 -9.94 10.45 -23.60
CA ASN A 455 -11.32 10.92 -23.45
C ASN A 455 -11.55 11.56 -22.06
N ASP A 456 -12.74 12.13 -21.84
CA ASP A 456 -13.04 12.88 -20.61
C ASP A 456 -12.96 12.01 -19.35
N ALA A 457 -13.38 10.74 -19.41
CA ALA A 457 -13.30 9.81 -18.29
C ALA A 457 -11.86 9.36 -17.99
N GLU A 458 -11.07 9.11 -19.04
CA GLU A 458 -9.64 8.82 -18.91
C GLU A 458 -8.88 10.00 -18.29
N VAL A 459 -9.18 11.24 -18.69
CA VAL A 459 -8.55 12.43 -18.09
C VAL A 459 -8.96 12.60 -16.62
N ALA A 460 -10.25 12.46 -16.30
CA ALA A 460 -10.74 12.57 -14.93
C ALA A 460 -10.10 11.51 -14.00
N SER A 461 -9.89 10.30 -14.49
CA SER A 461 -9.29 9.20 -13.71
C SER A 461 -7.77 9.26 -13.63
N MET A 462 -7.07 9.65 -14.70
CA MET A 462 -5.62 9.46 -14.80
C MET A 462 -4.80 10.73 -14.60
N ALA A 463 -5.36 11.92 -14.88
CA ALA A 463 -4.57 13.15 -14.92
C ALA A 463 -3.93 13.49 -13.56
N GLY A 464 -4.59 13.14 -12.45
CA GLY A 464 -4.12 13.38 -11.08
C GLY A 464 -3.22 12.29 -10.50
N LEU A 465 -2.88 11.23 -11.25
CA LEU A 465 -2.01 10.16 -10.73
C LEU A 465 -0.64 10.72 -10.34
N GLY A 466 -0.34 10.66 -9.04
CA GLY A 466 0.91 11.14 -8.44
C GLY A 466 2.11 10.39 -8.97
N LEU A 467 1.99 9.08 -9.24
CA LEU A 467 2.99 8.29 -9.95
C LEU A 467 2.28 7.37 -10.95
N VAL A 468 2.65 7.44 -12.22
CA VAL A 468 2.06 6.61 -13.27
C VAL A 468 2.84 5.30 -13.42
N LYS A 469 2.15 4.16 -13.34
CA LYS A 469 2.69 2.80 -13.35
C LYS A 469 1.84 1.88 -14.24
N PRO A 470 2.37 0.73 -14.68
CA PRO A 470 1.59 -0.23 -15.48
C PRO A 470 0.32 -0.74 -14.80
N ASP A 471 0.31 -0.80 -13.47
CA ASP A 471 -0.79 -1.33 -12.65
C ASP A 471 -1.90 -0.30 -12.37
N ASN A 472 -1.61 1.00 -12.48
CA ASN A 472 -2.59 2.07 -12.20
C ASN A 472 -2.97 2.92 -13.43
N SER A 473 -2.45 2.58 -14.62
CA SER A 473 -2.69 3.33 -15.86
C SER A 473 -2.91 2.41 -17.06
N PRO A 474 -4.15 2.29 -17.57
CA PRO A 474 -4.44 1.51 -18.77
C PRO A 474 -3.69 1.98 -20.02
N LEU A 475 -3.32 3.26 -20.08
CA LEU A 475 -2.59 3.86 -21.19
C LEU A 475 -1.07 3.91 -20.96
N TYR A 476 -0.53 3.18 -19.97
CA TYR A 476 0.90 3.15 -19.69
C TYR A 476 1.73 2.74 -20.93
N ALA A 477 1.23 1.77 -21.70
CA ALA A 477 1.87 1.33 -22.94
C ALA A 477 1.97 2.45 -24.00
N ASN A 478 1.04 3.41 -23.97
CA ASN A 478 0.95 4.54 -24.89
C ASN A 478 1.86 5.72 -24.53
N LEU A 479 2.53 5.69 -23.36
CA LEU A 479 3.52 6.69 -23.01
C LEU A 479 4.65 6.71 -24.04
N LEU A 480 4.94 7.89 -24.59
CA LEU A 480 6.13 8.19 -25.38
C LEU A 480 7.32 8.58 -24.48
N GLY A 481 7.04 9.12 -23.30
CA GLY A 481 8.01 9.46 -22.26
C GLY A 481 7.30 9.88 -20.97
N TYR A 482 7.92 9.63 -19.81
CA TYR A 482 7.40 10.02 -18.50
C TYR A 482 8.51 10.51 -17.58
N TRP A 483 8.41 11.76 -17.14
CA TRP A 483 9.37 12.43 -16.26
C TRP A 483 8.69 12.86 -14.94
N PRO A 484 8.69 12.00 -13.89
CA PRO A 484 8.13 12.33 -12.59
C PRO A 484 8.84 13.50 -11.90
N ALA A 485 10.18 13.55 -12.00
CA ALA A 485 11.08 14.51 -11.36
C ALA A 485 11.25 14.40 -9.82
N TYR A 486 10.46 13.56 -9.14
CA TYR A 486 10.46 13.49 -7.67
C TYR A 486 11.78 13.07 -7.02
N GLN A 487 12.53 12.19 -7.68
CA GLN A 487 13.80 11.63 -7.16
C GLN A 487 15.04 12.27 -7.78
N ASP A 488 14.86 13.25 -8.67
CA ASP A 488 15.94 13.87 -9.43
C ASP A 488 16.50 15.14 -8.73
N ASN A 489 16.00 15.47 -7.53
CA ASN A 489 16.34 16.68 -6.79
C ASN A 489 17.86 16.87 -6.65
N GLY A 490 18.34 18.06 -6.99
CA GLY A 490 19.76 18.42 -6.95
C GLY A 490 20.60 17.86 -8.11
N THR A 491 20.03 17.05 -9.00
CA THR A 491 20.73 16.54 -10.20
C THR A 491 20.52 17.46 -11.41
N ARG A 492 21.38 17.36 -12.44
CA ARG A 492 21.21 18.08 -13.72
C ARG A 492 20.39 17.30 -14.75
N VAL A 493 19.61 16.32 -14.31
CA VAL A 493 18.87 15.40 -15.16
C VAL A 493 17.43 15.34 -14.65
N VAL A 494 16.46 15.26 -15.55
CA VAL A 494 15.12 14.78 -15.22
C VAL A 494 14.94 13.45 -15.92
N THR A 495 14.72 12.39 -15.15
CA THR A 495 14.81 11.01 -15.62
C THR A 495 13.54 10.57 -16.34
N ASP A 496 13.67 9.99 -17.54
CA ASP A 496 12.56 9.31 -18.22
C ASP A 496 12.44 7.89 -17.66
N VAL A 497 11.44 7.65 -16.82
CA VAL A 497 11.26 6.34 -16.17
C VAL A 497 10.73 5.27 -17.13
N THR A 498 10.28 5.65 -18.34
CA THR A 498 9.87 4.67 -19.37
C THR A 498 11.04 4.14 -20.19
N GLY A 499 12.15 4.88 -20.25
CA GLY A 499 13.27 4.61 -21.15
C GLY A 499 12.98 4.80 -22.65
N LYS A 500 11.83 5.33 -23.06
CA LYS A 500 11.40 5.44 -24.47
C LYS A 500 11.85 6.74 -25.15
N ALA A 501 11.85 7.85 -24.42
CA ALA A 501 12.23 9.18 -24.92
C ALA A 501 13.68 9.52 -24.57
N GLY A 502 14.12 9.14 -23.37
CA GLY A 502 15.40 9.55 -22.80
C GLY A 502 15.29 10.74 -21.85
N ASN A 503 16.35 10.97 -21.08
CA ASN A 503 16.33 11.96 -20.01
C ASN A 503 16.37 13.40 -20.53
N LEU A 504 15.71 14.31 -19.81
CA LEU A 504 15.89 15.75 -20.01
C LEU A 504 17.16 16.21 -19.29
N LYS A 505 17.95 17.07 -19.94
CA LYS A 505 19.13 17.69 -19.34
C LYS A 505 18.80 19.09 -18.86
N ILE A 506 19.04 19.38 -17.60
CA ILE A 506 18.86 20.73 -17.07
C ILE A 506 19.95 21.63 -17.64
N VAL A 507 19.53 22.70 -18.30
CA VAL A 507 20.36 23.75 -18.88
C VAL A 507 20.27 25.00 -18.00
N ASN A 508 21.33 25.82 -18.04
CA ASN A 508 21.45 27.05 -17.24
C ASN A 508 21.47 26.79 -15.71
N GLU A 509 20.74 27.62 -14.95
CA GLU A 509 20.59 27.51 -13.49
C GLU A 509 19.99 26.15 -13.10
N LEU A 510 20.47 25.63 -11.98
CA LEU A 510 19.94 24.41 -11.36
C LEU A 510 19.08 24.82 -10.18
N LYS A 511 17.75 24.75 -10.34
CA LYS A 511 16.81 25.01 -9.25
C LYS A 511 15.75 23.93 -9.18
N TRP A 512 15.58 23.43 -7.98
CA TRP A 512 14.58 22.44 -7.60
C TRP A 512 13.79 22.98 -6.42
N ALA A 513 12.52 22.59 -6.31
CA ALA A 513 11.69 22.88 -5.16
C ALA A 513 11.14 21.56 -4.62
N SER A 514 11.27 21.33 -3.31
CA SER A 514 10.61 20.23 -2.62
C SER A 514 9.28 20.69 -2.07
N PHE A 515 8.31 19.79 -2.02
CA PHE A 515 6.95 20.09 -1.59
C PHE A 515 6.36 18.95 -0.77
N ASP A 516 5.45 19.31 0.13
CA ASP A 516 4.66 18.46 1.00
C ASP A 516 3.32 19.18 1.21
N GLU A 517 2.35 18.91 0.34
CA GLU A 517 1.10 19.67 0.28
C GLU A 517 -0.08 18.76 0.02
N PHE A 518 -1.18 18.97 0.73
CA PHE A 518 -2.44 18.33 0.38
C PHE A 518 -3.03 18.96 -0.88
N VAL A 519 -3.27 18.15 -1.90
CA VAL A 519 -3.82 18.58 -3.19
C VAL A 519 -5.04 17.70 -3.49
N PRO A 520 -6.28 18.20 -3.35
CA PRO A 520 -7.49 17.37 -3.39
C PRO A 520 -7.66 16.49 -4.64
N PHE A 521 -7.19 16.95 -5.80
CA PHE A 521 -7.31 16.20 -7.05
C PHE A 521 -6.16 15.19 -7.27
N PHE A 522 -5.02 15.38 -6.61
CA PHE A 522 -3.88 14.50 -6.83
C PHE A 522 -4.06 13.20 -6.06
N LYS A 523 -3.53 12.14 -6.63
CA LYS A 523 -3.59 10.77 -6.10
C LYS A 523 -2.17 10.34 -5.78
N PRO A 524 -1.65 10.64 -4.57
CA PRO A 524 -0.28 10.29 -4.19
C PRO A 524 -0.06 8.78 -4.30
N ASP A 525 1.17 8.39 -4.60
CA ASP A 525 1.54 6.97 -4.56
C ASP A 525 1.63 6.52 -3.09
N VAL A 526 0.59 5.85 -2.61
CA VAL A 526 0.57 5.27 -1.27
C VAL A 526 1.44 4.00 -1.29
N ASN A 527 2.59 4.05 -0.61
CA ASN A 527 3.51 2.92 -0.58
C ASN A 527 3.00 1.73 0.24
N GLU A 528 3.57 0.54 -0.01
CA GLU A 528 3.22 -0.71 0.67
C GLU A 528 3.32 -0.63 2.21
N GLY A 529 4.23 0.20 2.73
CA GLY A 529 4.39 0.41 4.16
C GLY A 529 3.12 0.92 4.83
N THR A 530 2.32 1.72 4.13
CA THR A 530 1.02 2.21 4.62
C THR A 530 0.03 1.07 4.83
N PHE A 531 -0.03 0.12 3.88
CA PHE A 531 -0.97 -1.01 3.94
C PHE A 531 -0.59 -2.03 5.01
N ARG A 532 0.67 -2.02 5.47
CA ARG A 532 1.17 -2.82 6.59
C ARG A 532 0.95 -2.17 7.96
N LEU A 533 0.35 -0.97 8.03
CA LEU A 533 -0.02 -0.34 9.32
C LEU A 533 -1.28 -0.92 9.94
N VAL A 534 -1.97 -1.82 9.25
CA VAL A 534 -3.07 -2.63 9.75
C VAL A 534 -2.70 -4.11 9.64
N PRO A 535 -3.26 -4.99 10.49
CA PRO A 535 -3.16 -6.42 10.29
C PRO A 535 -3.48 -6.81 8.85
N ASN A 536 -2.61 -7.64 8.27
CA ASN A 536 -2.89 -8.37 7.06
C ASN A 536 -3.06 -9.86 7.41
N GLN A 537 -3.76 -10.64 6.60
CA GLN A 537 -3.96 -12.07 6.89
C GLN A 537 -2.65 -12.86 7.08
N VAL A 538 -1.60 -12.49 6.33
CA VAL A 538 -0.27 -13.08 6.46
C VAL A 538 0.39 -12.85 7.84
N ASP A 539 -0.09 -11.89 8.62
CA ASP A 539 0.42 -11.60 9.98
C ASP A 539 -0.11 -12.59 11.02
N ILE A 540 -1.23 -13.26 10.74
CA ILE A 540 -1.92 -14.13 11.71
C ILE A 540 -1.02 -15.28 12.18
N PRO A 541 -0.36 -16.06 11.29
CA PRO A 541 0.61 -17.07 11.72
C PRO A 541 1.72 -16.52 12.60
N PHE A 542 2.22 -15.32 12.30
CA PHE A 542 3.28 -14.70 13.10
C PHE A 542 2.83 -14.48 14.55
N PHE A 543 1.62 -13.95 14.73
CA PHE A 543 1.04 -13.75 16.06
C PHE A 543 0.86 -15.07 16.81
N ILE A 544 0.41 -16.12 16.12
CA ILE A 544 0.21 -17.45 16.69
C ILE A 544 1.54 -18.09 17.10
N TYR A 545 2.58 -18.02 16.25
CA TYR A 545 3.91 -18.53 16.60
C TYR A 545 4.44 -17.84 17.86
N GLN A 546 4.33 -16.51 17.95
CA GLN A 546 4.72 -15.76 19.13
C GLN A 546 3.95 -16.18 20.38
N TRP A 547 2.65 -16.48 20.25
CA TRP A 547 1.83 -16.95 21.37
C TRP A 547 2.32 -18.30 21.93
N TYR A 548 2.75 -19.21 21.07
CA TYR A 548 3.36 -20.49 21.46
C TYR A 548 4.83 -20.37 21.87
N GLY A 549 5.45 -19.20 21.72
CA GLY A 549 6.89 -19.02 21.95
C GLY A 549 7.78 -19.60 20.85
N VAL A 550 7.21 -19.93 19.69
CA VAL A 550 7.94 -20.38 18.51
C VAL A 550 8.50 -19.16 17.77
N LEU A 551 9.82 -19.05 17.67
CA LEU A 551 10.46 -17.92 17.00
C LEU A 551 10.51 -18.15 15.49
N PRO A 552 9.89 -17.28 14.66
CA PRO A 552 9.94 -17.44 13.22
C PRO A 552 11.38 -17.35 12.68
N ASN A 553 11.80 -18.37 11.95
CA ASN A 553 13.13 -18.39 11.32
C ASN A 553 13.14 -17.51 10.07
N VAL A 554 14.19 -16.70 9.88
CA VAL A 554 14.37 -15.87 8.67
C VAL A 554 14.29 -16.70 7.38
N ALA A 555 14.75 -17.96 7.43
CA ALA A 555 14.68 -18.88 6.29
C ALA A 555 13.23 -19.21 5.86
N TRP A 556 12.25 -19.11 6.77
CA TRP A 556 10.84 -19.33 6.44
C TRP A 556 10.29 -18.26 5.49
N SER A 557 10.98 -17.12 5.36
CA SER A 557 10.64 -16.06 4.41
C SER A 557 9.16 -15.64 4.49
N LEU A 558 8.64 -15.50 5.70
CA LEU A 558 7.26 -15.04 5.94
C LEU A 558 7.05 -13.62 5.39
N ASP A 559 5.84 -13.32 4.93
CA ASP A 559 5.46 -11.97 4.50
C ASP A 559 4.82 -11.16 5.62
N GLY A 560 4.33 -11.84 6.66
CA GLY A 560 3.69 -11.24 7.82
C GLY A 560 4.66 -10.56 8.79
N GLN A 561 4.13 -9.67 9.60
CA GLN A 561 4.87 -8.94 10.63
C GLN A 561 4.38 -9.24 12.05
N ALA A 562 5.23 -8.91 13.03
CA ALA A 562 4.89 -8.99 14.44
C ALA A 562 3.94 -7.85 14.86
N TRP A 563 3.00 -8.15 15.74
CA TRP A 563 2.16 -7.15 16.39
C TRP A 563 2.35 -7.19 17.90
N THR A 564 2.41 -6.02 18.54
CA THR A 564 2.52 -5.94 20.02
C THR A 564 1.16 -6.14 20.67
N PRO A 565 0.97 -7.22 21.46
CA PRO A 565 -0.29 -7.46 22.17
C PRO A 565 -0.51 -6.43 23.30
N PRO A 566 -1.75 -5.97 23.53
CA PRO A 566 -2.07 -4.94 24.51
C PRO A 566 -2.37 -5.55 25.88
N TYR A 567 -1.38 -6.20 26.51
CA TYR A 567 -1.58 -6.84 27.81
C TYR A 567 -2.10 -5.84 28.87
N ALA A 568 -3.09 -6.29 29.66
CA ALA A 568 -3.53 -5.56 30.83
C ALA A 568 -2.39 -5.49 31.86
N ILE A 569 -2.15 -4.30 32.39
CA ILE A 569 -1.26 -4.13 33.53
C ILE A 569 -1.96 -4.79 34.72
N LEU A 570 -1.44 -5.92 35.18
CA LEU A 570 -1.88 -6.53 36.43
C LEU A 570 -1.28 -5.69 37.56
N GLU A 571 -2.11 -4.86 38.19
CA GLU A 571 -1.76 -4.29 39.50
C GLU A 571 -1.71 -5.46 40.49
N TYR A 572 -0.50 -5.76 40.97
CA TYR A 572 -0.24 -6.81 41.97
C TYR A 572 -0.60 -6.35 43.38
#